data_AF-A0A3S0TZY3-F1
#
_entry.id   AF-A0A3S0TZY3-F1
#
_cell.length_a   1.000
_cell.length_b   1.000
_cell.length_c   1.000
_cell.angle_alpha   90.00
_cell.angle_beta   90.00
_cell.angle_gamma   90.00
#
_symmetry.space_group_name_H-M   'P 1'
#
loop_
_entity.id
_entity.type
_entity.pdbx_description
1 polymer ?
#
loop_
_entity_poly.entity_id
_entity_poly.type
_entity_poly.pdbx_seq_one_letter_code
_entity_poly.pdbx_strand_id
1 'polypeptide(L)' 'MAAVTVSGSALAGSDDIQWISQCMMDNKNEGKTTEVVRKYCECMNEKMDDNETQSITQWEKTHAKEAKECDAKAGWK' A
#
# COMPACT_ATOMS: atom_id res chain seq x y z
N MET A 1 -14.85 -5.07 26.66
CA MET A 1 -13.61 -4.24 26.66
C MET A 1 -12.57 -5.09 25.95
N ALA A 2 -11.91 -4.73 24.85
CA ALA A 2 -11.63 -3.44 24.26
C ALA A 2 -11.61 -3.57 22.73
N ALA A 3 -12.19 -2.61 22.01
CA ALA A 3 -11.92 -2.41 20.60
C ALA A 3 -10.52 -1.81 20.50
N VAL A 4 -9.55 -2.58 19.99
CA VAL A 4 -8.28 -2.01 19.57
C VAL A 4 -8.50 -1.51 18.15
N THR A 5 -9.02 -0.28 18.03
CA THR A 5 -8.82 0.49 16.81
C THR A 5 -7.33 0.81 16.77
N VAL A 6 -6.54 -0.02 16.09
CA VAL A 6 -5.22 0.40 15.62
C VAL A 6 -5.49 1.45 14.53
N SER A 7 -5.70 2.69 14.98
CA SER A 7 -5.32 3.88 14.23
C SER A 7 -3.84 4.08 14.50
N GLY A 8 -3.03 3.15 14.01
CA GLY A 8 -1.58 3.28 14.01
C GLY A 8 -1.23 4.07 12.77
N SER A 9 -0.88 5.34 12.94
CA SER A 9 0.10 5.95 12.06
C SER A 9 1.32 5.04 12.13
N ALA A 10 1.44 4.09 11.21
CA ALA A 10 2.64 3.29 11.07
C ALA A 10 3.77 4.28 10.88
N LEU A 11 4.63 4.39 11.89
CA LEU A 11 5.88 5.11 11.78
C LEU A 11 6.62 4.40 10.66
N ALA A 12 6.57 4.97 9.45
CA ALA A 12 7.16 4.39 8.26
C ALA A 12 8.60 3.98 8.59
N GLY A 13 8.82 2.68 8.79
CA GLY A 13 10.14 2.11 8.93
C GLY A 13 10.94 2.42 7.67
N SER A 14 12.26 2.25 7.72
CA SER A 14 13.08 2.35 6.51
C SER A 14 12.57 1.44 5.40
N ASP A 15 11.99 0.30 5.77
CA ASP A 15 11.43 -0.69 4.86
C ASP A 15 10.11 -0.21 4.23
N ASP A 16 9.23 0.44 5.00
CA ASP A 16 7.99 1.04 4.48
C ASP A 16 8.28 2.09 3.40
N ILE A 17 9.28 2.95 3.64
CA ILE A 17 9.69 3.96 2.66
C ILE A 17 10.22 3.30 1.39
N GLN A 18 11.01 2.23 1.52
CA GLN A 18 11.55 1.50 0.38
C GLN A 18 10.43 0.84 -0.44
N TRP A 19 9.49 0.16 0.20
CA TRP A 19 8.41 -0.55 -0.48
C TRP A 19 7.42 0.39 -1.15
N ILE A 20 7.05 1.48 -0.48
CA ILE A 20 6.19 2.51 -1.07
C ILE A 20 6.87 3.15 -2.28
N SER A 21 8.16 3.47 -2.18
CA SER A 21 8.93 4.03 -3.30
C SER A 21 9.00 3.07 -4.49
N GLN A 22 9.27 1.79 -4.23
CA GLN A 22 9.26 0.76 -5.27
C GLN A 22 7.89 0.63 -5.94
N CYS A 23 6.82 0.57 -5.14
CA CYS A 23 5.45 0.53 -5.66
C CYS A 23 5.13 1.74 -6.54
N MET A 24 5.54 2.95 -6.14
CA MET A 24 5.35 4.15 -6.95
C MET A 24 6.11 4.08 -8.28
N MET A 25 7.33 3.53 -8.28
CA MET A 25 8.12 3.34 -9.50
C MET A 25 7.51 2.30 -10.43
N ASP A 26 7.01 1.20 -9.88
CA ASP A 26 6.37 0.13 -10.65
C ASP A 26 5.10 0.64 -11.35
N ASN A 27 4.37 1.55 -10.69
CA ASN A 27 3.11 2.10 -11.15
C ASN A 27 3.22 3.44 -11.90
N LYS A 28 4.43 3.95 -12.13
CA LYS A 28 4.64 5.29 -12.72
C LYS A 28 4.03 5.47 -14.12
N ASN A 29 3.78 4.37 -14.84
CA ASN A 29 3.28 4.36 -16.21
C ASN A 29 1.78 4.01 -16.31
N GLU A 30 1.08 3.86 -15.18
CA GLU A 30 -0.35 3.49 -15.10
C GLU A 30 -1.30 4.65 -15.45
N GLY A 31 -0.76 5.81 -15.83
CA GLY A 31 -1.55 6.98 -16.23
C GLY A 31 -2.29 7.67 -15.08
N LYS A 32 -1.98 7.33 -13.83
CA LYS A 32 -2.52 7.98 -12.63
C LYS A 32 -1.63 9.11 -12.14
N THR A 33 -2.21 10.03 -11.37
CA THR A 33 -1.42 11.08 -10.73
C THR A 33 -0.52 10.46 -9.66
N THR A 34 0.64 11.07 -9.43
CA THR A 34 1.56 10.63 -8.37
C THR A 34 0.88 10.53 -7.01
N GLU A 35 -0.10 11.41 -6.73
CA GLU A 35 -0.88 11.39 -5.50
C GLU A 35 -1.77 10.14 -5.38
N VAL A 36 -2.47 9.75 -6.45
CA VAL A 36 -3.30 8.53 -6.47
C VAL A 36 -2.42 7.30 -6.29
N VAL A 37 -1.30 7.22 -7.02
CA VAL A 37 -0.35 6.10 -6.91
C VAL A 37 0.23 6.01 -5.50
N ARG A 38 0.61 7.15 -4.92
CA ARG A 38 1.14 7.21 -3.56
C ARG A 38 0.14 6.71 -2.52
N LYS A 39 -1.11 7.19 -2.58
CA LYS A 39 -2.18 6.74 -1.66
C LYS A 39 -2.45 5.25 -1.78
N TYR A 40 -2.39 4.71 -2.99
CA TYR A 40 -2.53 3.27 -3.22
C TYR A 40 -1.38 2.49 -2.57
N CYS A 41 -0.14 2.87 -2.85
CA CYS A 41 1.05 2.22 -2.32
C CYS A 41 1.12 2.30 -0.77
N GLU A 42 0.79 3.45 -0.19
CA GLU A 42 0.68 3.61 1.27
C GLU A 42 -0.38 2.67 1.85
N CYS A 43 -1.57 2.62 1.24
CA CYS A 43 -2.65 1.72 1.69
C CYS A 43 -2.27 0.24 1.59
N MET A 44 -1.56 -0.16 0.54
CA MET A 44 -1.13 -1.54 0.37
C MET A 44 -0.06 -1.92 1.39
N ASN A 45 0.91 -1.04 1.63
CA ASN A 45 1.94 -1.25 2.66
C ASN A 45 1.31 -1.38 4.05
N GLU A 46 0.34 -0.53 4.40
CA GLU A 46 -0.41 -0.61 5.67
C GLU A 46 -1.13 -1.95 5.89
N LYS A 47 -1.43 -2.69 4.81
CA LYS A 47 -2.13 -3.98 4.85
C LYS A 47 -1.19 -5.17 4.83
N MET A 48 0.08 -4.96 4.49
CA MET A 48 1.11 -6.00 4.51
C MET A 48 1.56 -6.24 5.95
N ASP A 49 1.94 -7.49 6.25
CA ASP A 49 2.52 -7.84 7.54
C ASP A 49 4.00 -7.42 7.61
N ASP A 50 4.49 -7.11 8.81
CA ASP A 50 5.89 -6.73 9.03
C ASP A 50 6.90 -7.83 8.63
N ASN A 51 6.46 -9.09 8.53
CA ASN A 51 7.29 -10.21 8.08
C ASN A 51 7.17 -10.49 6.57
N GLU A 52 6.45 -9.64 5.82
CA GLU A 52 6.32 -9.80 4.37
C GLU A 52 7.65 -9.46 3.67
N THR A 53 8.04 -10.33 2.73
CA THR A 53 9.30 -10.22 2.00
C THR A 53 9.10 -9.86 0.53
N GLN A 54 7.86 -9.93 0.05
CA GLN A 54 7.47 -9.55 -1.29
C GLN A 54 7.33 -8.03 -1.42
N SER A 55 7.55 -7.50 -2.63
CA SER A 55 7.16 -6.12 -2.92
C SER A 55 5.63 -5.97 -2.93
N ILE A 56 5.13 -4.76 -2.68
CA ILE A 56 3.69 -4.44 -2.77
C ILE A 56 3.07 -4.94 -4.09
N THR A 57 3.77 -4.74 -5.21
CA THR A 57 3.35 -5.15 -6.56
C THR A 57 3.38 -6.65 -6.82
N GLN A 58 4.17 -7.41 -6.04
CA GLN A 58 4.12 -8.87 -6.06
C GLN A 58 2.98 -9.37 -5.19
N TRP A 59 2.84 -8.78 -4.00
CA TRP A 59 1.86 -9.16 -3.00
C TRP A 59 0.42 -8.89 -3.45
N GLU A 60 0.16 -7.79 -4.15
CA GLU A 60 -1.17 -7.41 -4.64
C GLU A 60 -1.81 -8.47 -5.56
N LYS A 61 -1.00 -9.28 -6.24
CA LYS A 61 -1.46 -10.32 -7.18
C LYS A 61 -2.19 -11.45 -6.47
N THR A 62 -1.85 -11.72 -5.21
CA THR A 62 -2.52 -12.72 -4.36
C THR A 62 -3.51 -12.08 -3.38
N HIS A 63 -3.47 -10.76 -3.24
CA HIS A 63 -4.28 -9.96 -2.32
C HIS A 63 -5.21 -9.00 -3.08
N ALA A 64 -6.00 -9.57 -4.00
CA ALA A 64 -6.89 -8.80 -4.87
C ALA A 64 -7.99 -8.03 -4.11
N LYS A 65 -8.34 -8.48 -2.90
CA LYS A 65 -9.32 -7.79 -2.05
C LYS A 65 -8.73 -6.50 -1.52
N GLU A 66 -7.53 -6.56 -0.97
CA GLU A 66 -6.77 -5.45 -0.42
C GLU A 66 -6.45 -4.43 -1.52
N ALA A 67 -6.00 -4.90 -2.69
CA ALA A 67 -5.79 -4.07 -3.87
C ALA A 67 -7.06 -3.30 -4.25
N LYS A 68 -8.22 -3.97 -4.30
CA LYS A 68 -9.50 -3.30 -4.63
C LYS A 68 -9.94 -2.29 -3.59
N GLU A 69 -9.71 -2.55 -2.31
CA GLU A 69 -9.99 -1.60 -1.22
C GLU A 69 -9.08 -0.37 -1.34
N CYS A 70 -7.79 -0.58 -1.61
CA CYS A 70 -6.82 0.49 -1.76
C CYS A 70 -7.02 1.30 -3.05
N ASP A 71 -7.40 0.67 -4.15
CA ASP A 71 -7.82 1.34 -5.38
C ASP A 71 -8.95 2.34 -5.11
N ALA A 72 -9.98 1.91 -4.37
CA ALA A 72 -11.12 2.74 -4.04
C ALA A 72 -10.72 3.89 -3.08
N LYS A 73 -9.88 3.60 -2.07
CA LYS A 73 -9.37 4.62 -1.13
C LYS A 73 -8.51 5.66 -1.84
N ALA A 74 -7.70 5.24 -2.82
CA ALA A 74 -6.81 6.09 -3.58
C ALA A 74 -7.51 6.91 -4.67
N GLY A 75 -8.72 6.51 -5.08
CA GLY A 75 -9.40 7.09 -6.25
C GLY A 75 -8.78 6.62 -7.58
N TRP A 76 -8.23 5.40 -7.59
CA TRP A 76 -7.62 4.81 -8.79
C TRP A 76 -8.68 4.28 -9.76
N LYS A 77 -9.75 3.68 -9.27
CA LYS A 77 -10.83 3.13 -10.09
C LYS A 77 -11.83 4.18 -10.55
#